data_AF-A0A1F8YSC1-F1
#
_entry.id   AF-A0A1F8YSC1-F1
#
_cell.length_a   1.000
_cell.length_b   1.000
_cell.length_c   1.000
_cell.angle_alpha   90.00
_cell.angle_beta   90.00
_cell.angle_gamma   90.00
#
_symmetry.space_group_name_H-M   'P 1'
#
loop_
_entity.id
_entity.type
_entity.pdbx_description
1 polymer ?
#
loop_
_entity_poly.entity_id
_entity_poly.type
_entity_poly.pdbx_seq_one_letter_code
_entity_poly.pdbx_strand_id
1 'polypeptide(L)'
;MNRRGGFSLIEVVIVIAVIAILASMAVPYAANVIDQSREEATRKEMEELYKTIAGDPAVPTPGFVGDMGRLPTGLVQLNVQGTQPLGGTGTLGVKVGWFGPYMNSGFDPNGYLNDAWGNPYAYSSPGAGQIRSAGRDRTMSTADDLVHPPNAVNINGRLLVNLHVWSPNPPPGQFIQNPQPAAYPGMTSTVSLWYSNSGVEAAAPANTPPLSPPYSFANFHSAFHAVTAVCTLPPDPQVSGQAVVFVPGNNQQAQLNLYLR
;
A
#
# COMPACT_ATOMS: atom_id res chain seq x y z
N MET A 1 77.06 10.33 -24.02
CA MET A 1 76.18 11.06 -24.97
C MET A 1 75.00 10.15 -25.29
N ASN A 2 73.87 10.31 -24.60
CA ASN A 2 72.69 9.48 -24.83
C ASN A 2 71.99 9.92 -26.11
N ARG A 3 72.00 9.07 -27.14
CA ARG A 3 71.15 9.25 -28.33
C ARG A 3 69.70 9.09 -27.88
N ARG A 4 68.94 10.19 -27.90
CA ARG A 4 67.48 10.13 -27.80
C ARG A 4 66.98 9.54 -29.11
N GLY A 5 66.47 8.31 -29.08
CA GLY A 5 65.76 7.72 -30.22
C GLY A 5 64.48 8.51 -30.48
N GLY A 6 64.31 8.99 -31.71
CA GLY A 6 63.04 9.58 -32.15
C GLY A 6 62.03 8.49 -32.47
N PHE A 7 60.75 8.73 -32.17
CA PHE A 7 59.65 7.84 -32.52
C PHE A 7 59.59 7.62 -34.04
N SER A 8 59.38 6.37 -34.46
CA SER A 8 59.18 6.07 -35.88
C SER A 8 57.74 6.35 -36.30
N LEU A 9 57.54 6.68 -37.58
CA LEU A 9 56.22 6.98 -38.13
C LEU A 9 55.26 5.78 -38.02
N ILE A 10 55.79 4.56 -38.19
CA ILE A 10 55.02 3.31 -38.03
C ILE A 10 54.55 3.09 -36.60
N GLU A 11 55.33 3.50 -35.60
CA GLU A 11 55.01 3.34 -34.18
C GLU A 11 53.85 4.25 -33.76
N VAL A 12 53.83 5.49 -34.27
CA VAL A 12 52.69 6.40 -34.08
C VAL A 12 51.44 5.86 -34.78
N VAL A 13 51.56 5.32 -36.00
CA VAL A 13 50.43 4.74 -36.76
C VAL A 13 49.82 3.52 -36.04
N ILE A 14 50.66 2.65 -35.47
CA ILE A 14 50.17 1.48 -34.71
C ILE A 14 49.46 1.93 -33.44
N VAL A 15 49.99 2.93 -32.71
CA VAL A 15 49.37 3.43 -31.47
C VAL A 15 48.00 4.04 -31.74
N ILE A 16 47.86 4.90 -32.75
CA ILE A 16 46.56 5.49 -33.08
C ILE A 16 45.55 4.43 -33.56
N ALA A 17 46.00 3.39 -34.26
CA ALA A 17 45.14 2.29 -34.70
C ALA A 17 44.60 1.48 -33.51
N VAL A 18 45.46 1.15 -32.53
CA VAL A 18 45.05 0.45 -31.31
C VAL A 18 44.10 1.31 -30.47
N ILE A 19 44.38 2.62 -30.31
CA ILE A 19 43.50 3.53 -29.58
C ILE A 19 42.13 3.64 -30.28
N ALA A 20 42.08 3.70 -31.61
CA ALA A 20 40.82 3.75 -32.34
C ALA A 20 39.96 2.49 -32.12
N ILE A 21 40.58 1.31 -32.14
CA ILE A 21 39.90 0.03 -31.85
C ILE A 21 39.36 0.03 -30.42
N LEU A 22 40.19 0.38 -29.42
CA LEU A 22 39.77 0.40 -28.02
C LEU A 22 38.66 1.44 -27.76
N ALA A 23 38.80 2.64 -28.33
CA ALA A 23 37.81 3.70 -28.19
C ALA A 23 36.45 3.29 -28.79
N SER A 24 36.45 2.54 -29.91
CA SER A 24 35.22 2.06 -30.54
C SER A 24 34.40 1.11 -29.65
N MET A 25 35.07 0.29 -28.83
CA MET A 25 34.41 -0.66 -27.92
C MET A 25 34.05 -0.04 -26.57
N ALA A 26 34.80 0.97 -26.11
CA ALA A 26 34.61 1.58 -24.80
C ALA A 26 33.26 2.33 -24.68
N VAL A 27 32.83 3.03 -25.73
CA VAL A 27 31.59 3.82 -25.74
C VAL A 27 30.33 2.98 -25.53
N PRO A 28 30.04 1.93 -26.34
CA PRO A 28 28.83 1.13 -26.15
C PRO A 28 28.82 0.36 -24.82
N TYR A 29 30.01 -0.03 -24.33
CA TYR A 29 30.12 -0.67 -23.02
C TYR A 29 29.73 0.29 -21.88
N ALA A 30 30.28 1.51 -21.88
CA ALA A 30 29.95 2.51 -20.87
C ALA A 30 28.45 2.86 -20.88
N ALA A 31 27.84 2.97 -22.07
CA ALA A 31 26.41 3.21 -22.19
C ALA A 31 25.57 2.09 -21.55
N ASN A 32 25.91 0.83 -21.78
CA ASN A 32 25.19 -0.30 -21.17
C ASN A 32 25.31 -0.33 -19.64
N VAL A 33 26.48 0.01 -19.08
CA VAL A 33 26.67 0.09 -17.62
C VAL A 33 25.81 1.20 -17.02
N ILE A 34 25.73 2.36 -17.68
CA ILE A 34 24.87 3.47 -17.23
C ILE A 34 23.39 3.04 -17.28
N ASP A 35 22.97 2.36 -18.34
CA ASP A 35 21.58 1.93 -18.47
C ASP A 35 21.19 0.85 -17.44
N GLN A 36 22.09 -0.08 -17.11
CA GLN A 36 21.88 -1.02 -16.00
C GLN A 36 21.73 -0.30 -14.66
N SER A 37 22.60 0.69 -14.41
CA SER A 37 22.54 1.51 -13.20
C SER A 37 21.20 2.28 -13.10
N ARG A 38 20.70 2.80 -14.23
CA ARG A 38 19.39 3.46 -14.31
C ARG A 38 18.23 2.50 -14.07
N GLU A 39 18.29 1.29 -14.60
CA GLU A 39 17.27 0.26 -14.38
C GLU A 39 17.17 -0.12 -12.90
N GLU A 40 18.31 -0.37 -12.26
CA GLU A 40 18.39 -0.67 -10.83
C GLU A 40 17.85 0.47 -9.97
N ALA A 41 18.21 1.72 -10.28
CA ALA A 41 17.70 2.90 -9.58
C ALA A 41 16.18 3.05 -9.75
N THR A 42 15.67 2.90 -10.97
CA THR A 42 14.23 2.98 -11.29
C THR A 42 13.46 1.89 -10.56
N ARG A 43 13.97 0.66 -10.53
CA ARG A 43 13.33 -0.45 -9.80
C ARG A 43 13.20 -0.15 -8.31
N LYS A 44 14.29 0.32 -7.70
CA LYS A 44 14.30 0.69 -6.29
C LYS A 44 13.33 1.83 -5.98
N GLU A 45 13.29 2.85 -6.82
CA GLU A 45 12.37 3.96 -6.67
C GLU A 45 10.91 3.53 -6.78
N MET A 46 10.56 2.67 -7.75
CA MET A 46 9.21 2.12 -7.86
C MET A 46 8.80 1.29 -6.64
N GLU A 47 9.73 0.52 -6.06
CA GLU A 47 9.49 -0.21 -4.81
C GLU A 47 9.24 0.73 -3.62
N GLU A 48 10.01 1.83 -3.52
CA GLU A 48 9.82 2.86 -2.50
C GLU A 48 8.47 3.58 -2.68
N LEU A 49 8.13 3.97 -3.91
CA LEU A 49 6.83 4.54 -4.25
C LEU A 49 5.68 3.60 -3.85
N TYR A 50 5.79 2.33 -4.20
CA TYR A 50 4.78 1.34 -3.84
C TYR A 50 4.61 1.19 -2.31
N LYS A 51 5.71 1.19 -1.55
CA LYS A 51 5.66 1.20 -0.07
C LYS A 51 4.95 2.43 0.49
N THR A 52 5.12 3.60 -0.12
CA THR A 52 4.40 4.81 0.34
C THR A 52 2.90 4.77 0.01
N ILE A 53 2.52 4.08 -1.07
CA ILE A 53 1.12 3.87 -1.46
C ILE A 53 0.45 2.85 -0.52
N ALA A 54 0.99 1.64 -0.45
CA ALA A 54 0.34 0.49 0.18
C ALA A 54 0.74 0.27 1.65
N GLY A 55 1.79 0.95 2.11
CA GLY A 55 2.42 0.68 3.40
C GLY A 55 3.59 -0.30 3.30
N ASP A 56 4.44 -0.32 4.33
CA ASP A 56 5.53 -1.30 4.45
C ASP A 56 5.04 -2.49 5.31
N PRO A 57 5.08 -3.74 4.80
CA PRO A 57 4.75 -4.91 5.63
C PRO A 57 5.77 -5.15 6.75
N ALA A 58 7.02 -4.68 6.62
CA ALA A 58 8.06 -4.80 7.65
C ALA A 58 7.90 -3.78 8.78
N VAL A 59 7.29 -2.63 8.50
CA VAL A 59 6.98 -1.58 9.47
C VAL A 59 5.53 -1.18 9.25
N PRO A 60 4.56 -1.63 10.06
CA PRO A 60 3.12 -1.51 9.80
C PRO A 60 2.67 -0.04 9.77
N THR A 61 2.95 0.59 8.64
CA THR A 61 2.65 1.97 8.31
C THR A 61 1.54 1.90 7.27
N PRO A 62 0.37 2.50 7.50
CA PRO A 62 -0.80 2.33 6.63
C PRO A 62 -0.60 2.88 5.19
N GLY A 63 0.44 3.68 4.95
CA GLY A 63 0.66 4.35 3.66
C GLY A 63 -0.53 5.25 3.27
N PHE A 64 -0.53 5.71 2.02
CA PHE A 64 -1.67 6.47 1.48
C PHE A 64 -2.98 5.68 1.55
N VAL A 65 -2.94 4.39 1.20
CA VAL A 65 -4.12 3.52 1.13
C VAL A 65 -4.79 3.39 2.49
N GLY A 66 -4.04 3.21 3.57
CA GLY A 66 -4.65 3.01 4.87
C GLY A 66 -5.17 4.29 5.51
N ASP A 67 -4.63 5.45 5.14
CA ASP A 67 -5.12 6.75 5.61
C ASP A 67 -6.35 7.21 4.80
N MET A 68 -6.33 7.03 3.48
CA MET A 68 -7.34 7.53 2.56
C MET A 68 -8.42 6.52 2.21
N GLY A 69 -8.19 5.23 2.45
CA GLY A 69 -9.11 4.16 2.09
C GLY A 69 -9.25 3.88 0.59
N ARG A 70 -8.34 4.41 -0.22
CA ARG A 70 -8.31 4.23 -1.68
C ARG A 70 -6.88 4.33 -2.20
N LEU A 71 -6.64 3.79 -3.40
CA LEU A 71 -5.42 4.10 -4.15
C LEU A 71 -5.42 5.58 -4.55
N PRO A 72 -4.24 6.24 -4.63
CA PRO A 72 -4.15 7.58 -5.19
C PRO A 72 -4.65 7.57 -6.64
N THR A 73 -5.12 8.70 -7.15
CA THR A 73 -5.48 8.80 -8.60
C THR A 73 -4.25 9.05 -9.47
N GLY A 74 -3.14 9.44 -8.86
CA GLY A 74 -1.85 9.69 -9.50
C GLY A 74 -0.78 9.90 -8.45
N LEU A 75 0.48 9.67 -8.81
CA LEU A 75 1.61 9.73 -7.86
C LEU A 75 1.73 11.10 -7.18
N VAL A 76 1.29 12.18 -7.82
CA VAL A 76 1.28 13.54 -7.25
C VAL A 76 0.60 13.61 -5.88
N GLN A 77 -0.41 12.77 -5.63
CA GLN A 77 -1.14 12.75 -4.35
C GLN A 77 -0.30 12.25 -3.16
N LEU A 78 0.85 11.63 -3.42
CA LEU A 78 1.79 11.19 -2.38
C LEU A 78 2.51 12.36 -1.71
N ASN A 79 2.77 13.44 -2.45
CA ASN A 79 3.49 14.61 -1.93
C ASN A 79 2.62 15.87 -1.85
N VAL A 80 1.47 15.90 -2.54
CA VAL A 80 0.59 17.07 -2.60
C VAL A 80 -0.81 16.70 -2.09
N GLN A 81 -1.25 17.39 -1.04
CA GLN A 81 -2.60 17.21 -0.49
C GLN A 81 -3.69 17.52 -1.55
N GLY A 82 -3.59 18.64 -2.24
CA GLY A 82 -4.61 19.09 -3.19
C GLY A 82 -5.96 19.31 -2.50
N THR A 83 -7.03 18.73 -3.06
CA THR A 83 -8.39 18.79 -2.52
C THR A 83 -8.73 17.64 -1.57
N GLN A 84 -7.74 16.85 -1.16
CA GLN A 84 -7.96 15.72 -0.28
C GLN A 84 -8.30 16.20 1.14
N PRO A 85 -9.21 15.52 1.85
CA PRO A 85 -9.48 15.79 3.26
C PRO A 85 -8.18 15.79 4.07
N LEU A 86 -8.00 16.77 4.95
CA LEU A 86 -6.83 16.82 5.83
C LEU A 86 -6.87 15.65 6.82
N GLY A 87 -5.69 15.14 7.18
CA GLY A 87 -5.53 14.07 8.17
C GLY A 87 -6.18 14.43 9.51
N GLY A 88 -6.95 13.48 10.03
CA GLY A 88 -7.66 13.55 11.28
C GLY A 88 -7.83 12.18 11.92
N THR A 89 -8.38 12.20 13.12
CA THR A 89 -8.56 11.01 13.94
C THR A 89 -10.05 10.70 14.07
N GLY A 90 -10.46 9.54 13.56
CA GLY A 90 -11.82 9.02 13.69
C GLY A 90 -12.02 8.19 14.96
N THR A 91 -13.04 7.35 14.93
CA THR A 91 -13.46 6.45 16.00
C THR A 91 -12.29 5.59 16.51
N LEU A 92 -12.14 5.52 17.83
CA LEU A 92 -11.05 4.82 18.54
C LEU A 92 -9.63 5.22 18.12
N GLY A 93 -9.41 6.41 17.58
CA GLY A 93 -8.07 6.83 17.23
C GLY A 93 -7.63 6.42 15.82
N VAL A 94 -8.51 5.80 15.03
CA VAL A 94 -8.19 5.36 13.66
C VAL A 94 -7.96 6.57 12.76
N LYS A 95 -6.87 6.54 12.00
CA LYS A 95 -6.52 7.63 11.08
C LYS A 95 -7.48 7.67 9.89
N VAL A 96 -7.87 8.89 9.51
CA VAL A 96 -8.62 9.18 8.29
C VAL A 96 -8.09 10.46 7.65
N GLY A 97 -8.04 10.53 6.32
CA GLY A 97 -7.61 11.74 5.61
C GLY A 97 -6.12 11.79 5.33
N TRP A 98 -5.67 12.82 4.64
CA TRP A 98 -4.30 12.92 4.12
C TRP A 98 -3.33 13.37 5.22
N PHE A 99 -2.43 12.47 5.64
CA PHE A 99 -1.37 12.72 6.63
C PHE A 99 0.01 12.97 6.00
N GLY A 100 0.05 13.10 4.67
CA GLY A 100 1.29 13.29 3.94
C GLY A 100 2.04 14.59 4.30
N PRO A 101 3.17 14.84 3.64
CA PRO A 101 3.69 14.09 2.48
C PRO A 101 4.14 12.68 2.87
N TYR A 102 3.81 11.69 2.02
CA TYR A 102 4.11 10.27 2.24
C TYR A 102 5.53 9.89 1.83
N MET A 103 6.23 10.78 1.15
CA MET A 103 7.58 10.57 0.69
C MET A 103 8.41 11.84 0.81
N ASN A 104 9.73 11.68 0.92
CA ASN A 104 10.65 12.80 0.89
C ASN A 104 11.10 13.05 -0.54
N SER A 105 10.71 14.19 -1.11
CA SER A 105 11.10 14.57 -2.48
C SER A 105 12.56 15.05 -2.61
N GLY A 106 13.33 15.10 -1.51
CA GLY A 106 14.73 15.51 -1.55
C GLY A 106 14.90 16.90 -2.15
N PHE A 107 15.84 17.04 -3.10
CA PHE A 107 16.15 18.31 -3.77
C PHE A 107 15.27 18.61 -4.99
N ASP A 108 14.58 17.61 -5.54
CA ASP A 108 13.66 17.78 -6.67
C ASP A 108 12.23 17.42 -6.24
N PRO A 109 11.36 18.43 -6.03
CA PRO A 109 9.97 18.23 -5.66
C PRO A 109 9.17 17.29 -6.57
N ASN A 110 9.61 17.08 -7.82
CA ASN A 110 8.94 16.26 -8.83
C ASN A 110 9.80 15.07 -9.30
N GLY A 111 10.97 14.84 -8.70
CA GLY A 111 11.90 13.80 -9.14
C GLY A 111 11.25 12.43 -9.19
N TYR A 112 10.44 12.13 -8.17
CA TYR A 112 9.71 10.85 -8.03
C TYR A 112 8.64 10.57 -9.09
N LEU A 113 8.33 11.54 -9.94
CA LEU A 113 7.37 11.36 -11.04
C LEU A 113 8.04 10.79 -12.29
N ASN A 114 9.37 10.77 -12.35
CA ASN A 114 10.12 10.35 -13.52
C ASN A 114 11.09 9.21 -13.19
N ASP A 115 11.33 8.34 -14.17
CA ASP A 115 12.35 7.31 -14.08
C ASP A 115 13.77 7.88 -14.27
N ALA A 116 14.78 7.02 -14.14
CA ALA A 116 16.19 7.41 -14.25
C ALA A 116 16.62 7.80 -15.68
N TRP A 117 15.77 7.62 -16.69
CA TRP A 117 15.96 8.14 -18.05
C TRP A 117 15.26 9.49 -18.28
N GLY A 118 14.52 9.97 -17.29
CA GLY A 118 13.79 11.23 -17.30
C GLY A 118 12.38 11.14 -17.89
N ASN A 119 11.85 9.93 -18.09
CA ASN A 119 10.48 9.76 -18.59
C ASN A 119 9.50 9.68 -17.42
N PRO A 120 8.29 10.25 -17.55
CA PRO A 120 7.30 10.16 -16.50
C PRO A 120 6.81 8.71 -16.31
N TYR A 121 6.65 8.29 -15.06
CA TYR A 121 5.99 7.02 -14.75
C TYR A 121 4.54 7.04 -15.20
N ALA A 122 4.08 5.92 -15.79
CA ALA A 122 2.66 5.65 -15.93
C ALA A 122 2.14 5.01 -14.62
N TYR A 123 0.98 5.46 -14.15
CA TYR A 123 0.38 4.98 -12.91
C TYR A 123 -1.03 4.43 -13.15
N SER A 124 -1.37 3.33 -12.46
CA SER A 124 -2.62 2.58 -12.63
C SER A 124 -2.88 2.09 -14.07
N SER A 125 -1.79 1.89 -14.83
CA SER A 125 -1.76 1.30 -16.17
C SER A 125 -0.47 0.48 -16.27
N PRO A 126 -0.55 -0.84 -16.52
CA PRO A 126 -1.68 -1.58 -17.11
C PRO A 126 -2.81 -1.97 -16.13
N GLY A 127 -2.59 -1.91 -14.83
CA GLY A 127 -3.57 -2.28 -13.81
C GLY A 127 -3.53 -1.36 -12.60
N ALA A 128 -4.60 -1.41 -11.78
CA ALA A 128 -4.78 -0.52 -10.64
C ALA A 128 -3.55 -0.52 -9.72
N GLY A 129 -3.07 0.66 -9.34
CA GLY A 129 -1.96 0.82 -8.40
C GLY A 129 -0.58 0.40 -8.93
N GLN A 130 -0.46 -0.05 -10.18
CA GLN A 130 0.82 -0.37 -10.79
C GLN A 130 1.53 0.90 -11.25
N ILE A 131 2.85 0.92 -11.09
CA ILE A 131 3.78 1.93 -11.59
C ILE A 131 4.54 1.30 -12.75
N ARG A 132 4.68 2.05 -13.84
CA ARG A 132 5.35 1.60 -15.05
C ARG A 132 6.35 2.65 -15.55
N SER A 133 7.57 2.22 -15.83
CA SER A 133 8.58 3.00 -16.56
C SER A 133 8.64 2.52 -18.02
N ALA A 134 8.91 3.46 -18.92
CA ALA A 134 9.12 3.20 -20.35
C ALA A 134 10.53 2.67 -20.68
N GLY A 135 11.35 2.44 -19.65
CA GLY A 135 12.68 1.86 -19.80
C GLY A 135 13.65 2.69 -20.64
N ARG A 136 14.58 1.97 -21.25
CA ARG A 136 15.71 2.51 -22.01
C ARG A 136 15.26 3.12 -23.33
N ASP A 137 14.31 2.49 -24.00
CA ASP A 137 13.82 2.92 -25.31
C ASP A 137 12.83 4.10 -25.23
N ARG A 138 12.39 4.43 -24.01
CA ARG A 138 11.48 5.55 -23.68
C ARG A 138 10.09 5.42 -24.30
N THR A 139 9.70 4.21 -24.68
CA THR A 139 8.45 3.92 -25.36
C THR A 139 7.64 2.94 -24.54
N MET A 140 6.53 3.41 -23.96
CA MET A 140 5.63 2.52 -23.22
C MET A 140 5.09 1.40 -24.11
N SER A 141 4.94 0.21 -23.53
CA SER A 141 4.44 -1.02 -24.18
C SER A 141 5.40 -1.74 -25.10
N THR A 142 6.68 -1.66 -24.75
CA THR A 142 7.76 -2.45 -25.33
C THR A 142 8.30 -3.46 -24.29
N ALA A 143 9.36 -4.17 -24.65
CA ALA A 143 9.87 -5.30 -23.87
C ALA A 143 10.76 -4.90 -22.68
N ASP A 144 11.26 -3.67 -22.66
CA ASP A 144 12.13 -3.13 -21.61
C ASP A 144 11.38 -2.34 -20.53
N ASP A 145 10.05 -2.27 -20.64
CA ASP A 145 9.21 -1.67 -19.61
C ASP A 145 9.36 -2.38 -18.27
N LEU A 146 9.52 -1.59 -17.23
CA LEU A 146 9.50 -2.07 -15.86
C LEU A 146 8.13 -1.81 -15.25
N VAL A 147 7.52 -2.83 -14.65
CA VAL A 147 6.21 -2.72 -13.99
C VAL A 147 6.32 -3.21 -12.55
N HIS A 148 5.86 -2.39 -11.61
CA HIS A 148 5.84 -2.73 -10.19
C HIS A 148 4.57 -2.22 -9.50
N PRO A 149 3.89 -3.04 -8.67
CA PRO A 149 4.09 -4.49 -8.53
C PRO A 149 3.72 -5.25 -9.81
N PRO A 150 4.11 -6.53 -9.95
CA PRO A 150 3.87 -7.31 -11.18
C PRO A 150 2.38 -7.54 -11.49
N ASN A 151 1.50 -7.46 -10.48
CA ASN A 151 0.06 -7.61 -10.63
C ASN A 151 -0.66 -6.35 -10.15
N ALA A 152 -1.88 -6.14 -10.62
CA ALA A 152 -2.74 -5.05 -10.13
C ALA A 152 -2.93 -5.15 -8.60
N VAL A 153 -2.85 -3.99 -7.94
CA VAL A 153 -2.95 -3.87 -6.48
C VAL A 153 -4.40 -4.06 -6.06
N ASN A 154 -4.63 -5.03 -5.18
CA ASN A 154 -5.90 -5.18 -4.50
C ASN A 154 -5.77 -4.72 -3.05
N ILE A 155 -6.33 -3.55 -2.76
CA ILE A 155 -6.30 -3.00 -1.41
C ILE A 155 -7.32 -3.66 -0.49
N ASN A 156 -8.26 -4.44 -1.00
CA ASN A 156 -9.42 -4.90 -0.24
C ASN A 156 -9.18 -6.26 0.42
N GLY A 157 -9.78 -6.45 1.59
CA GLY A 157 -9.84 -7.71 2.31
C GLY A 157 -11.16 -7.91 3.05
N ARG A 158 -11.12 -8.84 4.01
CA ARG A 158 -12.27 -9.27 4.80
C ARG A 158 -11.96 -9.26 6.30
N LEU A 159 -12.94 -8.88 7.10
CA LEU A 159 -12.93 -9.04 8.55
C LEU A 159 -14.07 -9.96 8.98
N LEU A 160 -13.75 -10.93 9.83
CA LEU A 160 -14.72 -11.74 10.57
C LEU A 160 -14.68 -11.35 12.04
N VAL A 161 -15.84 -11.08 12.65
CA VAL A 161 -15.95 -10.71 14.06
C VAL A 161 -16.76 -11.78 14.79
N ASN A 162 -16.16 -12.35 15.84
CA ASN A 162 -16.88 -13.17 16.82
C ASN A 162 -17.15 -12.32 18.05
N LEU A 163 -18.42 -12.26 18.46
CA LEU A 163 -18.80 -11.60 19.70
C LEU A 163 -18.67 -12.59 20.86
N HIS A 164 -18.15 -12.12 21.97
CA HIS A 164 -18.15 -12.79 23.26
C HIS A 164 -18.93 -11.88 24.20
N VAL A 165 -20.19 -12.21 24.46
CA VAL A 165 -21.13 -11.34 25.17
C VAL A 165 -21.23 -11.77 26.62
N TRP A 166 -20.91 -10.87 27.55
CA TRP A 166 -21.01 -11.15 28.98
C TRP A 166 -22.47 -11.37 29.39
N SER A 167 -22.76 -12.50 30.07
CA SER A 167 -24.04 -12.75 30.72
C SER A 167 -23.85 -12.96 32.23
N PRO A 168 -24.53 -12.18 33.09
CA PRO A 168 -24.58 -12.42 34.52
C PRO A 168 -25.52 -13.59 34.90
N ASN A 169 -26.36 -14.08 33.98
CA ASN A 169 -27.38 -15.11 34.23
C ASN A 169 -27.00 -16.48 33.60
N PRO A 170 -27.60 -17.62 34.05
CA PRO A 170 -26.89 -18.89 34.20
C PRO A 170 -26.33 -19.56 32.92
N PRO A 171 -25.11 -20.14 32.99
CA PRO A 171 -24.21 -20.10 34.13
C PRO A 171 -23.65 -18.69 34.36
N PRO A 172 -23.71 -18.16 35.59
CA PRO A 172 -23.37 -16.76 35.85
C PRO A 172 -21.90 -16.49 35.60
N GLY A 173 -21.61 -15.36 34.95
CA GLY A 173 -20.26 -14.84 34.81
C GLY A 173 -19.45 -15.48 33.68
N GLN A 174 -20.11 -15.80 32.57
CA GLN A 174 -19.46 -16.33 31.37
C GLN A 174 -19.71 -15.46 30.15
N PHE A 175 -18.79 -15.54 29.20
CA PHE A 175 -18.98 -14.97 27.88
C PHE A 175 -19.68 -15.98 26.98
N ILE A 176 -20.81 -15.59 26.41
CA ILE A 176 -21.53 -16.35 25.39
C ILE A 176 -20.95 -15.97 24.03
N GLN A 177 -20.35 -16.95 23.34
CA GLN A 177 -19.84 -16.74 22.00
C GLN A 177 -21.01 -16.69 21.00
N ASN A 178 -21.08 -15.61 20.23
CA ASN A 178 -22.02 -15.41 19.11
C ASN A 178 -23.46 -15.85 19.45
N PRO A 179 -24.11 -15.24 20.48
CA PRO A 179 -25.48 -15.57 20.85
C PRO A 179 -26.41 -15.46 19.64
N GLN A 180 -27.44 -16.31 19.57
CA GLN A 180 -28.38 -16.37 18.45
C GLN A 180 -29.83 -16.25 18.93
N PRO A 181 -30.75 -15.66 18.13
CA PRO A 181 -32.13 -15.44 18.54
C PRO A 181 -32.89 -16.72 18.93
N ALA A 182 -32.49 -17.88 18.39
CA ALA A 182 -33.08 -19.18 18.74
C ALA A 182 -32.80 -19.58 20.20
N ALA A 183 -31.65 -19.20 20.76
CA ALA A 183 -31.27 -19.47 22.15
C ALA A 183 -31.65 -18.32 23.09
N TYR A 184 -31.71 -17.09 22.57
CA TYR A 184 -32.03 -15.87 23.33
C TYR A 184 -33.15 -15.09 22.62
N PRO A 185 -34.42 -15.47 22.81
CA PRO A 185 -35.55 -14.77 22.20
C PRO A 185 -35.55 -13.28 22.58
N GLY A 186 -35.72 -12.41 21.58
CA GLY A 186 -35.71 -10.95 21.80
C GLY A 186 -34.32 -10.32 21.91
N MET A 187 -33.23 -11.07 21.72
CA MET A 187 -31.90 -10.48 21.67
C MET A 187 -31.76 -9.47 20.53
N THR A 188 -30.92 -8.45 20.75
CA THR A 188 -30.52 -7.49 19.72
C THR A 188 -29.01 -7.41 19.68
N SER A 189 -28.43 -7.33 18.47
CA SER A 189 -26.99 -7.22 18.28
C SER A 189 -26.69 -6.34 17.08
N THR A 190 -25.88 -5.31 17.29
CA THR A 190 -25.39 -4.42 16.23
C THR A 190 -23.88 -4.43 16.26
N VAL A 191 -23.26 -4.70 15.12
CA VAL A 191 -21.81 -4.62 14.92
C VAL A 191 -21.55 -3.67 13.76
N SER A 192 -20.69 -2.69 13.98
CA SER A 192 -20.33 -1.67 12.99
C SER A 192 -18.81 -1.61 12.82
N LEU A 193 -18.38 -1.43 11.58
CA LEU A 193 -17.00 -1.17 11.19
C LEU A 193 -16.88 0.30 10.78
N TRP A 194 -15.94 1.02 11.38
CA TRP A 194 -15.58 2.40 11.08
C TRP A 194 -14.27 2.41 10.30
N TYR A 195 -14.27 3.08 9.15
CA TYR A 195 -13.19 3.02 8.17
C TYR A 195 -13.01 4.37 7.46
N SER A 196 -11.84 4.58 6.87
CA SER A 196 -11.60 5.70 5.97
C SER A 196 -12.25 5.46 4.61
N ASN A 197 -13.14 6.36 4.17
CA ASN A 197 -13.71 6.35 2.84
C ASN A 197 -13.26 7.60 2.09
N SER A 198 -12.26 7.45 1.23
CA SER A 198 -11.65 8.57 0.49
C SER A 198 -11.14 9.70 1.41
N GLY A 199 -10.65 9.34 2.59
CA GLY A 199 -10.12 10.27 3.59
C GLY A 199 -11.16 10.83 4.57
N VAL A 200 -12.41 10.38 4.50
CA VAL A 200 -13.47 10.78 5.45
C VAL A 200 -13.95 9.54 6.19
N GLU A 201 -14.15 9.64 7.51
CA GLU A 201 -14.70 8.53 8.28
C GLU A 201 -16.11 8.13 7.81
N ALA A 202 -16.32 6.83 7.67
CA ALA A 202 -17.60 6.22 7.37
C ALA A 202 -17.82 4.99 8.26
N ALA A 203 -19.09 4.59 8.42
CA ALA A 203 -19.47 3.38 9.11
C ALA A 203 -20.19 2.41 8.17
N ALA A 204 -19.90 1.13 8.30
CA ALA A 204 -20.64 0.05 7.67
C ALA A 204 -21.21 -0.88 8.76
N PRO A 205 -22.52 -1.20 8.74
CA PRO A 205 -23.03 -2.27 9.58
C PRO A 205 -22.50 -3.62 9.08
N ALA A 206 -22.39 -4.61 9.98
CA ALA A 206 -22.25 -6.00 9.55
C ALA A 206 -23.46 -6.36 8.65
N ASN A 207 -23.24 -7.23 7.65
CA ASN A 207 -24.21 -7.56 6.60
C ASN A 207 -25.68 -7.62 7.09
N THR A 208 -26.62 -7.14 6.27
CA THR A 208 -28.04 -7.04 6.62
C THR A 208 -28.64 -8.32 7.26
N PRO A 209 -29.52 -8.21 8.28
CA PRO A 209 -30.13 -9.34 8.97
C PRO A 209 -30.81 -10.38 8.04
N PRO A 210 -30.82 -11.69 8.39
CA PRO A 210 -30.26 -12.27 9.62
C PRO A 210 -28.74 -12.41 9.57
N LEU A 211 -28.09 -11.84 10.59
CA LEU A 211 -26.65 -11.88 10.80
C LEU A 211 -26.25 -13.28 11.29
N SER A 212 -25.79 -14.14 10.39
CA SER A 212 -25.15 -15.40 10.79
C SER A 212 -23.72 -15.12 11.25
N PRO A 213 -23.36 -15.43 12.51
CA PRO A 213 -21.99 -15.30 12.97
C PRO A 213 -21.08 -16.30 12.24
N PRO A 214 -19.79 -15.97 12.04
CA PRO A 214 -19.15 -14.72 12.43
C PRO A 214 -19.65 -13.53 11.58
N TYR A 215 -19.82 -12.37 12.22
CA TYR A 215 -20.21 -11.13 11.55
C TYR A 215 -19.13 -10.79 10.52
N SER A 216 -19.51 -10.61 9.26
CA SER A 216 -18.54 -10.42 8.18
C SER A 216 -18.62 -9.04 7.56
N PHE A 217 -17.45 -8.50 7.26
CA PHE A 217 -17.23 -7.25 6.56
C PHE A 217 -16.30 -7.55 5.39
N ALA A 218 -16.78 -7.41 4.16
CA ALA A 218 -16.01 -7.70 2.96
C ALA A 218 -15.77 -6.43 2.14
N ASN A 219 -14.69 -6.43 1.37
CA ASN A 219 -14.30 -5.33 0.49
C ASN A 219 -13.89 -4.05 1.23
N PHE A 220 -13.16 -4.19 2.33
CA PHE A 220 -12.57 -3.06 3.06
C PHE A 220 -11.08 -2.96 2.80
N HIS A 221 -10.60 -1.73 2.61
CA HIS A 221 -9.21 -1.45 2.27
C HIS A 221 -8.24 -1.87 3.39
N SER A 222 -6.98 -2.05 3.02
CA SER A 222 -5.92 -2.50 3.91
C SER A 222 -5.53 -1.38 4.88
N ALA A 223 -5.98 -1.46 6.13
CA ALA A 223 -5.74 -0.45 7.15
C ALA A 223 -6.10 -0.94 8.55
N PHE A 224 -5.85 -0.09 9.55
CA PHE A 224 -6.53 -0.17 10.83
C PHE A 224 -7.95 0.37 10.71
N HIS A 225 -8.90 -0.35 11.30
CA HIS A 225 -10.31 0.00 11.35
C HIS A 225 -10.82 -0.12 12.78
N ALA A 226 -11.84 0.65 13.13
CA ALA A 226 -12.48 0.56 14.43
C ALA A 226 -13.74 -0.30 14.32
N VAL A 227 -13.93 -1.20 15.29
CA VAL A 227 -15.10 -2.06 15.38
C VAL A 227 -15.81 -1.71 16.68
N THR A 228 -17.11 -1.46 16.59
CA THR A 228 -17.96 -1.25 17.76
C THR A 228 -19.11 -2.23 17.71
N ALA A 229 -19.44 -2.85 18.84
CA ALA A 229 -20.58 -3.73 18.96
C ALA A 229 -21.39 -3.42 20.21
N VAL A 230 -22.70 -3.57 20.09
CA VAL A 230 -23.64 -3.58 21.21
C VAL A 230 -24.51 -4.81 21.12
N CYS A 231 -24.80 -5.42 22.26
CA CYS A 231 -25.66 -6.60 22.34
C CYS A 231 -26.54 -6.52 23.58
N THR A 232 -27.79 -6.92 23.45
CA THR A 232 -28.72 -7.09 24.58
C THR A 232 -29.20 -8.54 24.58
N LEU A 233 -29.04 -9.23 25.71
CA LEU A 233 -29.48 -10.61 25.90
C LEU A 233 -30.55 -10.62 27.00
N PRO A 234 -31.85 -10.48 26.68
CA PRO A 234 -32.88 -10.44 27.72
C PRO A 234 -32.82 -11.65 28.66
N PRO A 235 -32.94 -11.45 29.99
CA PRO A 235 -33.29 -10.21 30.70
C PRO A 235 -32.10 -9.29 31.05
N ASP A 236 -30.89 -9.61 30.57
CA ASP A 236 -29.67 -8.87 30.89
C ASP A 236 -29.65 -7.47 30.27
N PRO A 237 -28.98 -6.50 30.92
CA PRO A 237 -28.79 -5.18 30.35
C PRO A 237 -27.95 -5.24 29.07
N GLN A 238 -28.05 -4.19 28.26
CA GLN A 238 -27.20 -4.02 27.09
C GLN A 238 -25.72 -3.92 27.49
N VAL A 239 -24.88 -4.68 26.80
CA VAL A 239 -23.42 -4.65 26.92
C VAL A 239 -22.79 -4.15 25.63
N SER A 240 -21.55 -3.64 25.72
CA SER A 240 -20.86 -3.06 24.56
C SER A 240 -19.40 -3.46 24.51
N GLY A 241 -18.81 -3.38 23.33
CA GLY A 241 -17.42 -3.71 23.10
C GLY A 241 -16.88 -2.91 21.92
N GLN A 242 -15.59 -2.60 21.97
CA GLN A 242 -14.93 -1.87 20.91
C GLN A 242 -13.48 -2.33 20.77
N ALA A 243 -12.97 -2.35 19.54
CA ALA A 243 -11.58 -2.72 19.26
C ALA A 243 -11.10 -2.06 17.97
N VAL A 244 -9.77 -1.92 17.85
CA VAL A 244 -9.12 -1.57 16.59
C VAL A 244 -8.52 -2.84 16.00
N VAL A 245 -8.72 -3.06 14.70
CA VAL A 245 -8.23 -4.25 13.99
C VAL A 245 -7.61 -3.85 12.67
N PHE A 246 -6.49 -4.49 12.32
CA PHE A 246 -5.91 -4.37 10.99
C PHE A 246 -6.59 -5.34 10.02
N VAL A 247 -7.17 -4.83 8.95
CA VAL A 247 -7.69 -5.63 7.83
C VAL A 247 -6.61 -5.68 6.76
N PRO A 248 -6.10 -6.85 6.37
CA PRO A 248 -5.12 -6.96 5.29
C PRO A 248 -5.79 -6.84 3.92
N GLY A 249 -5.06 -6.31 2.93
CA GLY A 249 -5.50 -6.29 1.53
C GLY A 249 -5.38 -7.66 0.82
N ASN A 250 -5.31 -7.65 -0.50
CA ASN A 250 -5.08 -8.83 -1.34
C ASN A 250 -6.08 -9.98 -1.11
N ASN A 251 -7.35 -9.66 -0.85
CA ASN A 251 -8.42 -10.62 -0.51
C ASN A 251 -8.10 -11.48 0.72
N GLN A 252 -7.17 -11.05 1.57
CA GLN A 252 -6.88 -11.75 2.81
C GLN A 252 -7.97 -11.48 3.86
N GLN A 253 -7.96 -12.29 4.92
CA GLN A 253 -8.95 -12.23 5.98
C GLN A 253 -8.28 -12.00 7.34
N ALA A 254 -8.84 -11.07 8.11
CA ALA A 254 -8.59 -10.93 9.54
C ALA A 254 -9.77 -11.50 10.35
N GLN A 255 -9.48 -11.90 11.59
CA GLN A 255 -10.49 -12.34 12.56
C GLN A 255 -10.32 -11.58 13.87
N LEU A 256 -11.42 -11.08 14.41
CA LEU A 256 -11.48 -10.37 15.68
C LEU A 256 -12.40 -11.11 16.65
N ASN A 257 -11.92 -11.40 17.85
CA ASN A 257 -12.76 -11.85 18.97
C ASN A 257 -13.05 -10.63 19.85
N LEU A 258 -14.26 -10.09 19.75
CA LEU A 258 -14.68 -8.88 20.44
C LEU A 258 -15.46 -9.25 21.70
N TYR A 259 -14.96 -8.83 22.86
CA TYR A 259 -15.59 -9.06 24.15
C TYR A 259 -16.47 -7.87 24.52
N LEU A 260 -17.73 -8.14 24.86
CA LEU A 260 -18.72 -7.13 25.22
C LEU A 260 -19.03 -7.25 26.71
N ARG A 261 -18.92 -6.14 27.43
CA ARG A 261 -19.18 -6.07 28.86
C ARG A 261 -19.97 -4.81 29.21
#